data_AF-A0AAF1JUI8-F1
#
_entry.id   AF-A0AAF1JUI8-F1
#
_cell.length_a   1.000
_cell.length_b   1.000
_cell.length_c   1.000
_cell.angle_alpha   90.00
_cell.angle_beta   90.00
_cell.angle_gamma   90.00
#
_symmetry.space_group_name_H-M   'P 1'
#
loop_
_entity.id
_entity.type
_entity.pdbx_description
1 polymer ?
#
loop_
_entity_poly.entity_id
_entity_poly.type
_entity_poly.pdbx_seq_one_letter_code
_entity_poly.pdbx_strand_id
1 'polypeptide(L)' 'MSEHRSSRTGLTEPEAREINEMLIKGWAFAVFASMGAHILVWLWRPLVYGNQIVPPDWRMF' A
#
# COMPACT_ATOMS: atom_id res chain seq x y z
N MET A 1 -11.77 -27.78 29.21
CA MET A 1 -12.58 -26.76 28.50
C MET A 1 -11.69 -25.52 28.33
N SER A 2 -10.81 -25.55 27.34
CA SER A 2 -9.73 -24.57 27.15
C SER A 2 -10.09 -23.56 26.07
N GLU A 3 -9.85 -22.28 26.37
CA GLU A 3 -9.80 -21.13 25.46
C GLU A 3 -11.09 -20.80 24.70
N HIS A 4 -11.96 -20.02 25.35
CA HIS A 4 -12.62 -18.95 24.61
C HIS A 4 -11.51 -18.08 24.00
N ARG A 5 -11.40 -18.10 22.67
CA ARG A 5 -10.59 -17.18 21.84
C ARG A 5 -11.00 -15.73 22.13
N SER A 6 -10.57 -15.19 23.26
CA SER A 6 -10.59 -13.77 23.51
C SER A 6 -9.41 -13.19 22.73
N SER A 7 -9.73 -12.45 21.68
CA SER A 7 -8.77 -11.69 20.87
C SER A 7 -7.83 -10.92 21.81
N ARG A 8 -6.50 -10.95 21.59
CA ARG A 8 -5.53 -10.18 22.42
C ARG A 8 -5.80 -8.67 22.45
N THR A 9 -6.62 -8.19 21.52
CA THR A 9 -7.09 -6.81 21.39
C THR A 9 -8.36 -6.51 22.19
N GLY A 10 -9.00 -7.52 22.81
CA GLY A 10 -10.27 -7.38 23.54
C GLY A 10 -11.50 -7.19 22.64
N LEU A 11 -11.33 -7.19 21.32
CA LEU A 11 -12.41 -7.00 20.35
C LEU A 11 -13.25 -8.27 20.21
N THR A 12 -14.57 -8.07 20.20
CA THR A 12 -15.50 -9.13 19.84
C THR A 12 -15.42 -9.43 18.34
N GLU A 13 -15.68 -10.68 17.94
CA GLU A 13 -15.72 -11.10 16.54
C GLU A 13 -16.51 -10.14 15.61
N PRO A 14 -17.69 -9.61 16.00
CA PRO A 14 -18.42 -8.65 15.16
C PRO A 14 -17.71 -7.30 14.98
N GLU A 15 -17.11 -6.73 16.02
CA GLU A 15 -16.40 -5.44 15.94
C GLU A 15 -15.17 -5.54 15.04
N ALA A 16 -14.43 -6.66 15.13
CA ALA A 16 -13.27 -6.91 14.28
C ALA A 16 -13.66 -6.98 12.79
N ARG A 17 -14.83 -7.54 12.47
CA ARG A 17 -15.32 -7.62 11.08
C ARG A 17 -15.69 -6.25 10.52
N GLU A 18 -16.37 -5.43 11.31
CA GLU A 18 -16.79 -4.09 10.88
C GLU A 18 -15.58 -3.19 10.58
N ILE A 19 -14.60 -3.16 11.48
CA ILE A 19 -13.37 -2.39 11.29
C ILE A 19 -12.59 -2.90 10.07
N ASN A 20 -12.46 -4.23 9.93
CA ASN A 20 -11.77 -4.83 8.80
C ASN A 20 -12.45 -4.50 7.45
N GLU A 21 -13.78 -4.49 7.39
CA GLU A 21 -14.51 -4.09 6.19
C GLU A 21 -14.27 -2.63 5.82
N MET A 22 -14.28 -1.70 6.79
CA MET A 22 -13.99 -0.28 6.54
C MET A 22 -12.53 -0.08 6.11
N LEU A 23 -11.61 -0.77 6.76
CA LEU A 23 -10.18 -0.71 6.47
C LEU A 23 -9.88 -1.21 5.06
N ILE A 24 -10.41 -2.38 4.67
CA ILE A 24 -10.17 -2.96 3.34
C ILE A 24 -10.74 -2.06 2.25
N LYS A 25 -11.93 -1.47 2.45
CA LYS A 25 -12.53 -0.53 1.49
C LYS A 25 -11.64 0.70 1.27
N GLY A 26 -11.19 1.34 2.35
CA GLY A 26 -10.31 2.52 2.27
C GLY A 26 -8.92 2.20 1.71
N TRP A 27 -8.33 1.09 2.18
CA TRP A 27 -7.02 0.63 1.72
C TRP A 27 -7.04 0.28 0.23
N ALA A 28 -8.07 -0.43 -0.24
CA ALA A 28 -8.22 -0.75 -1.66
C ALA A 28 -8.29 0.51 -2.53
N PHE A 29 -9.06 1.51 -2.10
CA PHE A 29 -9.13 2.79 -2.81
C PHE A 29 -7.78 3.52 -2.83
N ALA A 30 -7.09 3.56 -1.69
CA ALA A 30 -5.77 4.20 -1.57
C ALA A 30 -4.72 3.52 -2.46
N VAL A 31 -4.69 2.18 -2.48
CA VAL A 31 -3.79 1.40 -3.35
C VAL A 31 -4.09 1.66 -4.81
N PHE A 32 -5.37 1.68 -5.19
CA PHE A 32 -5.77 1.94 -6.57
C PHE A 32 -5.38 3.36 -7.02
N ALA A 33 -5.66 4.37 -6.19
CA ALA A 33 -5.27 5.75 -6.46
C ALA A 33 -3.75 5.91 -6.55
N SER A 34 -3.00 5.27 -5.63
CA SER A 34 -1.54 5.27 -5.63
C SER A 34 -0.98 4.65 -6.90
N MET A 35 -1.50 3.50 -7.34
CA MET A 35 -1.07 2.85 -8.57
C MET A 35 -1.27 3.76 -9.79
N GLY A 36 -2.42 4.43 -9.89
CA GLY A 36 -2.68 5.41 -10.94
C GLY A 36 -1.69 6.59 -10.93
N ALA A 37 -1.39 7.13 -9.75
CA ALA A 37 -0.40 8.19 -9.59
C ALA A 37 1.00 7.77 -10.02
N HIS A 38 1.44 6.55 -9.67
CA HIS A 38 2.75 6.03 -10.07
C HIS A 38 2.85 5.80 -11.57
N ILE A 39 1.77 5.33 -12.22
CA ILE A 39 1.73 5.22 -13.68
C ILE A 39 1.91 6.58 -14.34
N LEU A 40 1.23 7.62 -13.83
CA LEU A 40 1.37 8.98 -14.35
C LEU A 40 2.80 9.52 -14.17
N VAL A 41 3.41 9.30 -13.00
CA VAL A 41 4.80 9.70 -12.73
C VAL A 41 5.77 8.95 -13.65
N TRP A 42 5.57 7.66 -13.88
CA TRP A 42 6.42 6.87 -14.77
C TRP A 42 6.27 7.24 -16.25
N LEU A 43 5.06 7.64 -16.67
CA LEU A 43 4.84 8.21 -18.00
C LEU A 43 5.57 9.55 -18.15
N TRP A 44 5.60 10.37 -17.11
CA TRP A 44 6.25 11.68 -17.15
C TRP A 44 7.79 11.59 -17.07
N ARG A 45 8.34 10.76 -16.20
CA ARG A 45 9.79 10.56 -16.05
C ARG A 45 10.10 9.10 -15.69
N PRO A 46 10.32 8.22 -16.67
CA PRO A 46 10.64 6.82 -16.41
C PRO A 46 11.97 6.72 -15.66
N LEU A 47 11.98 6.02 -14.53
CA LEU A 47 13.19 5.79 -13.73
C LEU A 47 14.11 4.71 -14.32
N VAL A 48 13.60 3.91 -15.26
CA VAL A 48 14.33 2.80 -15.87
C VAL A 48 14.41 3.01 -17.38
N TYR A 49 15.50 3.63 -17.83
CA TYR A 49 15.87 3.60 -19.24
C TYR A 49 16.49 2.23 -19.51
N GLY A 50 15.90 1.46 -20.44
CA GLY A 50 16.04 0.01 -20.60
C GLY A 50 17.43 -0.58 -20.87
N ASN A 51 18.52 0.17 -20.66
CA ASN A 51 19.89 -0.36 -20.66
C ASN A 51 20.91 0.62 -20.04
N GLN A 52 20.53 1.44 -19.06
CA GLN A 52 21.43 2.38 -18.41
C GLN A 52 21.49 2.11 -16.90
N ILE A 53 22.50 1.34 -16.48
CA ILE A 53 23.14 1.58 -15.19
C ILE A 53 23.84 2.94 -15.37
N VAL A 54 23.11 4.02 -15.17
CA VAL A 54 23.63 5.38 -15.32
C VAL A 54 24.80 5.51 -14.32
N PRO A 55 26.05 5.82 -14.74
CA PRO A 55 27.04 6.30 -13.79
C PRO A 55 26.45 7.53 -13.10
N PRO A 56 26.70 7.73 -11.80
CA PRO A 56 26.13 8.84 -11.07
C PRO A 56 26.77 10.13 -11.58
N ASP A 57 26.13 10.74 -12.57
CA ASP A 57 26.46 12.08 -13.06
C ASP A 57 25.52 13.05 -12.35
N TRP A 58 26.06 13.69 -11.32
CA TRP A 58 25.49 14.65 -10.39
C TRP A 58 25.14 15.99 -11.07
N ARG A 59 24.57 15.95 -12.28
CA ARG A 59 24.01 17.11 -12.98
C ARG A 59 22.56 17.38 -12.55
N MET A 60 22.36 17.43 -11.25
CA MET A 60 21.22 18.06 -10.58
C MET A 60 21.73 19.30 -9.83
N PHE A 61 22.33 20.23 -10.59
CA PHE A 61 22.45 21.65 -10.22
C PHE A 61 21.89 22.45 -11.39
#